data_AF-A0A8T6HBA5-F1
#
_entry.id   AF-A0A8T6HBA5-F1
#
_cell.length_a   1.000
_cell.length_b   1.000
_cell.length_c   1.000
_cell.angle_alpha   90.00
_cell.angle_beta   90.00
_cell.angle_gamma   90.00
#
_symmetry.space_group_name_H-M   'P 1'
#
loop_
_entity.id
_entity.type
_entity.pdbx_description
1 polymer ?
#
loop_
_entity_poly.entity_id
_entity_poly.type
_entity_poly.pdbx_seq_one_letter_code
_entity_poly.pdbx_strand_id
1 'polypeptide(L)'
;MDYNDLTQAALEALHALPSPATATQNQEEAHRLRGRILGVLIRRGRLAAQRSVDDCAAYLQVDAQLIEAWEHGAVVPGLPQLEGLTRCLLAAAAGDGPESAEADRVNLAEYYLLRQRMIGAKLKLARKLLDLEIADLARSSGLNVDLIERYESGEVAVPMNHLCVLAQAVGQDLRYFMHAARIRRGQQPSHSAGAAEAPADKDLVRFAADDKNQDYIRLAMAFRQIDRQDLQRIAEALYNIIGASRDANGRSPATP
;
A
#
# COMPACT_ATOMS: atom_id res chain seq x y z
N MET A 1 -18.84 -4.28 17.97
CA MET A 1 -18.76 -3.52 16.71
C MET A 1 -17.28 -3.46 16.40
N ASP A 2 -16.84 -4.22 15.40
CA ASP A 2 -15.42 -4.51 15.18
C ASP A 2 -14.76 -3.27 14.55
N TYR A 3 -13.81 -2.66 15.25
CA TYR A 3 -13.25 -1.33 14.95
C TYR A 3 -12.24 -1.33 13.78
N ASN A 4 -12.00 -2.50 13.17
CA ASN A 4 -11.10 -2.68 12.03
C ASN A 4 -11.67 -2.13 10.70
N ASP A 5 -12.84 -1.51 10.77
CA ASP A 5 -13.71 -1.24 9.62
C ASP A 5 -13.58 0.19 9.09
N LEU A 6 -12.89 1.13 9.75
CA LEU A 6 -12.93 2.52 9.28
C LEU A 6 -12.07 2.75 8.03
N THR A 7 -10.86 2.20 8.00
CA THR A 7 -10.00 2.22 6.81
C THR A 7 -10.62 1.39 5.70
N GLN A 8 -11.12 0.19 6.02
CA GLN A 8 -11.78 -0.69 5.07
C GLN A 8 -13.06 -0.05 4.50
N ALA A 9 -13.95 0.48 5.33
CA ALA A 9 -15.16 1.19 4.93
C ALA A 9 -14.85 2.50 4.19
N ALA A 10 -13.78 3.22 4.54
CA ALA A 10 -13.34 4.37 3.76
C ALA A 10 -12.84 3.96 2.37
N LEU A 11 -12.08 2.86 2.28
CA LEU A 11 -11.61 2.30 1.01
C LEU A 11 -12.79 1.79 0.17
N GLU A 12 -13.73 1.07 0.77
CA GLU A 12 -14.94 0.56 0.11
C GLU A 12 -15.84 1.70 -0.36
N ALA A 13 -16.07 2.72 0.48
CA ALA A 13 -16.83 3.91 0.11
C ALA A 13 -16.15 4.68 -1.02
N LEU A 14 -14.81 4.79 -1.04
CA LEU A 14 -14.06 5.44 -2.11
C LEU A 14 -14.10 4.64 -3.42
N HIS A 15 -14.10 3.30 -3.33
CA HIS A 15 -14.16 2.40 -4.48
C HIS A 15 -15.57 2.32 -5.09
N ALA A 16 -16.62 2.38 -4.26
CA ALA A 16 -18.02 2.32 -4.68
C ALA A 16 -18.51 3.58 -5.41
N LEU A 17 -17.73 4.67 -5.41
CA LEU A 17 -18.08 5.89 -6.12
C LEU A 17 -17.92 5.70 -7.63
N PRO A 18 -18.93 6.10 -8.44
CA PRO A 18 -18.91 5.90 -9.89
C PRO A 18 -17.65 6.52 -10.52
N SER A 19 -17.04 5.79 -11.45
CA SER A 19 -15.95 6.30 -12.27
C SER A 19 -16.52 7.33 -13.24
N PRO A 20 -16.11 8.61 -13.19
CA PRO A 20 -16.72 9.65 -14.02
C PRO A 20 -16.31 9.44 -15.48
N ALA A 21 -17.27 9.01 -16.29
CA ALA A 21 -17.19 9.10 -17.73
C ALA A 21 -17.43 10.56 -18.17
N THR A 22 -16.53 11.08 -19.02
CA THR A 22 -16.48 12.38 -19.74
C THR A 22 -16.14 13.68 -18.99
N ALA A 23 -15.25 14.47 -19.63
CA ALA A 23 -14.74 15.83 -19.36
C ALA A 23 -13.97 16.06 -18.05
N THR A 24 -12.78 16.67 -18.15
CA THR A 24 -11.84 16.98 -17.06
C THR A 24 -12.48 17.69 -15.86
N GLN A 25 -13.52 18.51 -16.09
CA GLN A 25 -14.32 19.14 -15.02
C GLN A 25 -15.04 18.12 -14.12
N ASN A 26 -15.57 17.02 -14.68
CA ASN A 26 -16.20 15.96 -13.89
C ASN A 26 -15.17 15.18 -13.06
N GLN A 27 -13.93 15.05 -13.54
CA GLN A 27 -12.87 14.35 -12.81
C GLN A 27 -12.37 15.17 -11.62
N GLU A 28 -12.15 16.48 -11.80
CA GLU A 28 -11.80 17.38 -10.70
C GLU A 28 -12.91 17.46 -9.64
N GLU A 29 -14.17 17.55 -10.07
CA GLU A 29 -15.32 17.51 -9.17
C GLU A 29 -15.42 16.17 -8.42
N ALA A 30 -15.17 15.05 -9.09
CA ALA A 30 -15.14 13.74 -8.46
C ALA A 30 -13.99 13.63 -7.43
N HIS A 31 -12.81 14.18 -7.72
CA HIS A 31 -11.70 14.26 -6.77
C HIS A 31 -12.07 15.10 -5.53
N ARG A 32 -12.74 16.24 -5.72
CA ARG A 32 -13.25 17.08 -4.62
C ARG A 32 -14.31 16.37 -3.79
N LEU A 33 -15.25 15.68 -4.44
CA LEU A 33 -16.31 14.93 -3.76
C LEU A 33 -15.73 13.79 -2.91
N ARG A 34 -14.77 13.03 -3.45
CA ARG A 34 -14.02 12.00 -2.70
C ARG A 34 -13.32 12.59 -1.47
N GLY A 35 -12.70 13.76 -1.61
CA GLY A 35 -12.07 14.47 -0.49
C GLY A 35 -13.06 14.83 0.62
N ARG A 36 -14.24 15.36 0.25
CA ARG A 36 -15.30 15.67 1.23
C ARG A 36 -15.86 14.44 1.92
N ILE A 37 -16.10 13.36 1.18
CA ILE A 37 -16.58 12.09 1.75
C ILE A 37 -15.57 11.57 2.76
N LEU A 38 -14.28 11.56 2.40
CA LEU A 38 -13.23 11.14 3.30
C LEU A 38 -13.17 12.01 4.56
N GLY A 39 -13.31 13.33 4.43
CA GLY A 39 -13.35 14.24 5.58
C GLY A 39 -14.51 13.94 6.54
N VAL A 40 -15.70 13.68 6.01
CA VAL A 40 -16.85 13.25 6.82
C VAL A 40 -16.56 11.93 7.54
N LEU A 41 -15.92 10.96 6.87
CA LEU A 41 -15.56 9.68 7.48
C LEU A 41 -14.51 9.83 8.58
N ILE A 42 -13.49 10.67 8.37
CA ILE A 42 -12.48 11.00 9.38
C ILE A 42 -13.13 11.59 10.62
N ARG A 43 -13.98 12.62 10.45
CA ARG A 43 -14.68 13.27 11.56
C ARG A 43 -15.57 12.29 12.32
N ARG A 44 -16.34 11.46 11.60
CA ARG A 44 -17.21 10.44 12.22
C ARG A 44 -16.39 9.42 13.00
N GLY A 45 -15.29 8.94 12.44
CA GLY A 45 -14.38 8.01 13.11
C GLY A 45 -13.79 8.61 14.39
N ARG A 46 -13.33 9.87 14.33
CA ARG A 46 -12.80 10.58 15.49
C ARG A 46 -13.83 10.74 16.59
N LEU A 47 -15.03 11.21 16.25
CA LEU A 47 -16.11 11.39 17.23
C LEU A 47 -16.56 10.06 17.86
N ALA A 48 -16.63 8.98 17.08
CA ALA A 48 -16.94 7.64 17.58
C ALA A 48 -15.89 7.13 18.57
N ALA A 49 -14.61 7.42 18.31
CA ALA A 49 -13.51 7.11 19.21
C ALA A 49 -13.36 8.11 20.39
N GLN A 50 -14.24 9.09 20.50
CA GLN A 50 -14.22 10.14 21.55
C GLN A 50 -12.88 10.89 21.65
N ARG A 51 -12.18 11.08 20.51
CA ARG A 51 -10.90 11.81 20.46
C ARG A 51 -11.13 13.28 20.12
N SER A 52 -10.41 14.17 20.79
CA SER A 52 -10.36 15.57 20.39
C SER A 52 -9.51 15.75 19.13
N VAL A 53 -9.67 16.89 18.45
CA VAL A 53 -8.79 17.25 17.32
C VAL A 53 -7.34 17.35 17.80
N ASP A 54 -7.13 17.94 18.98
CA ASP A 54 -5.80 18.12 19.58
C ASP A 54 -5.13 16.79 19.92
N ASP A 55 -5.88 15.79 20.41
CA ASP A 55 -5.34 14.45 20.69
C ASP A 55 -4.82 13.79 19.40
N CYS A 56 -5.59 13.90 18.31
CA CYS A 56 -5.18 13.38 17.02
C CYS A 56 -3.97 14.14 16.47
N ALA A 57 -3.98 15.46 16.56
CA ALA A 57 -2.88 16.31 16.11
C ALA A 57 -1.56 15.97 16.85
N ALA A 58 -1.63 15.86 18.19
CA ALA A 58 -0.51 15.47 19.02
C ALA A 58 0.01 14.06 18.68
N TYR A 59 -0.89 13.08 18.50
CA TYR A 59 -0.52 11.71 18.15
C TYR A 59 0.17 11.63 16.78
N LEU A 60 -0.32 12.37 15.79
CA LEU A 60 0.24 12.38 14.43
C LEU A 60 1.41 13.35 14.26
N GLN A 61 1.75 14.15 15.29
CA GLN A 61 2.75 15.22 15.23
C GLN A 61 2.46 16.21 14.08
N VAL A 62 1.20 16.62 13.96
CA VAL A 62 0.73 17.62 12.97
C VAL A 62 -0.01 18.75 13.67
N ASP A 63 -0.26 19.84 12.94
CA ASP A 63 -1.08 20.95 13.43
C ASP A 63 -2.57 20.56 13.51
N ALA A 64 -3.28 21.04 14.54
CA ALA A 64 -4.70 20.78 14.72
C ALA A 64 -5.55 21.30 13.54
N GLN A 65 -5.16 22.43 12.94
CA GLN A 65 -5.81 22.97 11.75
C GLN A 65 -5.69 22.03 10.55
N LEU A 66 -4.63 21.21 10.48
CA LEU A 66 -4.49 20.22 9.42
C LEU A 66 -5.50 19.09 9.59
N ILE A 67 -5.73 18.63 10.83
CA ILE A 67 -6.78 17.65 11.12
C ILE A 67 -8.16 18.21 10.76
N GLU A 68 -8.45 19.46 11.14
CA GLU A 68 -9.70 20.11 10.75
C GLU A 68 -9.82 20.24 9.23
N ALA A 69 -8.75 20.64 8.53
CA ALA A 69 -8.76 20.74 7.07
C ALA A 69 -9.06 19.38 6.41
N TRP A 70 -8.59 18.28 7.01
CA TRP A 70 -8.96 16.92 6.57
C TRP A 70 -10.44 16.64 6.80
N GLU A 71 -10.99 16.97 7.96
CA GLU A 71 -12.41 16.75 8.28
C GLU A 71 -13.36 17.54 7.38
N HIS A 72 -12.96 18.73 6.96
CA HIS A 72 -13.72 19.55 6.01
C HIS A 72 -13.51 19.12 4.55
N GLY A 73 -12.56 18.21 4.29
CA GLY A 73 -12.17 17.81 2.94
C GLY A 73 -11.49 18.92 2.14
N ALA A 74 -10.97 19.95 2.81
CA ALA A 74 -10.21 21.04 2.19
C ALA A 74 -8.81 20.60 1.78
N VAL A 75 -8.21 19.72 2.60
CA VAL A 75 -6.98 18.99 2.30
C VAL A 75 -7.27 17.51 2.45
N VAL A 76 -6.65 16.67 1.62
CA VAL A 76 -6.83 15.22 1.68
C VAL A 76 -5.55 14.58 2.23
N PRO A 77 -5.61 13.79 3.32
CA PRO A 77 -4.44 13.11 3.83
C PRO A 77 -3.94 12.06 2.84
N GLY A 78 -2.63 11.82 2.84
CA GLY A 78 -2.03 10.66 2.17
C GLY A 78 -2.24 9.37 2.95
N LEU A 79 -1.94 8.24 2.31
CA LEU A 79 -2.05 6.92 2.96
C LEU A 79 -1.30 6.81 4.30
N PRO A 80 -0.06 7.29 4.46
CA PRO A 80 0.67 7.14 5.72
C PRO A 80 0.02 7.91 6.88
N GLN A 81 -0.59 9.05 6.59
CA GLN A 81 -1.31 9.87 7.57
C GLN A 81 -2.62 9.20 7.98
N LEU A 82 -3.34 8.59 7.04
CA LEU A 82 -4.52 7.78 7.35
C LEU A 82 -4.18 6.54 8.17
N GLU A 83 -3.08 5.84 7.84
CA GLU A 83 -2.56 4.73 8.65
C GLU A 83 -2.29 5.18 10.10
N GLY A 84 -1.69 6.37 10.29
CA GLY A 84 -1.45 6.97 11.60
C GLY A 84 -2.73 7.37 12.34
N LEU A 85 -3.69 7.96 11.63
CA LEU A 85 -5.00 8.33 12.18
C LEU A 85 -5.76 7.10 12.65
N THR A 86 -5.85 6.05 11.85
CA THR A 86 -6.48 4.79 12.25
C THR A 86 -5.84 4.26 13.55
N ARG A 87 -4.51 4.30 13.67
CA ARG A 87 -3.82 3.87 14.89
C ARG A 87 -4.18 4.72 16.11
N CYS A 88 -4.25 6.05 15.95
CA CYS A 88 -4.69 6.98 16.99
C CYS A 88 -6.10 6.64 17.50
N LEU A 89 -7.02 6.41 16.57
CA LEU A 89 -8.42 6.10 16.87
C LEU A 89 -8.57 4.71 17.52
N LEU A 90 -7.79 3.72 17.09
CA LEU A 90 -7.79 2.37 17.66
C LEU A 90 -7.15 2.30 19.04
N ALA A 91 -6.10 3.08 19.30
CA ALA A 91 -5.47 3.14 20.63
C ALA A 91 -6.45 3.62 21.71
N ALA A 92 -7.37 4.53 21.34
CA ALA A 92 -8.48 4.95 22.22
C ALA A 92 -9.37 3.78 22.63
N ALA A 93 -9.74 2.92 21.66
CA ALA A 93 -10.59 1.77 21.88
C ALA A 93 -9.93 0.68 22.74
N ALA A 94 -8.60 0.63 22.77
CA ALA A 94 -7.83 -0.32 23.57
C ALA A 94 -7.63 0.12 25.04
N GLY A 95 -8.01 1.35 25.41
CA GLY A 95 -7.77 1.90 26.75
C GLY A 95 -6.32 2.32 27.00
N ASP A 96 -5.48 2.34 25.96
CA ASP A 96 -4.11 2.83 26.06
C ASP A 96 -4.13 4.36 26.20
N GLY A 97 -3.61 4.86 27.33
CA GLY A 97 -3.43 6.29 27.57
C GLY A 97 -2.45 6.94 26.58
N PRO A 98 -2.43 8.28 26.47
CA PRO A 98 -1.51 9.01 25.59
C PRO A 98 -0.03 8.68 25.83
N GLU A 99 0.32 8.20 27.03
CA GLU A 99 1.68 7.75 27.41
C GLU A 99 2.18 6.54 26.59
N SER A 100 1.29 5.68 26.08
CA SER A 100 1.68 4.54 25.21
C SER A 100 2.18 5.01 23.83
N ALA A 101 1.84 6.24 23.42
CA ALA A 101 2.34 6.87 22.20
C ALA A 101 3.76 7.45 22.35
N GLU A 102 4.22 7.71 23.58
CA GLU A 102 5.55 8.29 23.84
C GLU A 102 6.70 7.31 23.66
N ALA A 103 6.41 5.99 23.66
CA ALA A 103 7.40 4.94 23.48
C ALA A 103 7.85 4.77 22.01
N ASP A 104 7.06 5.24 21.05
CA ASP A 104 7.37 5.23 19.62
C ASP A 104 7.85 6.63 19.18
N ARG A 105 9.01 7.08 19.69
CA ARG A 105 9.72 8.27 19.16
C ARG A 105 10.35 8.00 17.78
N VAL A 106 9.62 7.32 16.90
CA VAL A 106 9.89 7.40 15.46
C VAL A 106 9.61 8.84 15.08
N ASN A 107 10.56 9.50 14.42
CA ASN A 107 10.29 10.80 13.81
C ASN A 107 9.19 10.60 12.76
N LEU A 108 7.93 10.90 13.10
CA LEU A 108 6.78 10.62 12.22
C LEU A 108 6.90 11.39 10.91
N ALA A 109 7.54 12.57 10.93
CA ALA A 109 7.82 13.32 9.71
C ALA A 109 8.78 12.56 8.77
N GLU A 110 9.85 11.98 9.29
CA GLU A 110 10.75 11.11 8.50
C GLU A 110 10.04 9.85 8.02
N TYR A 111 9.20 9.24 8.86
CA TYR A 111 8.39 8.08 8.48
C TYR A 111 7.44 8.43 7.32
N TYR A 112 6.71 9.54 7.42
CA TYR A 112 5.79 9.99 6.37
C TYR A 112 6.54 10.28 5.06
N LEU A 113 7.70 10.94 5.13
CA LEU A 113 8.53 11.21 3.96
C LEU A 113 9.02 9.91 3.30
N LEU A 114 9.52 8.95 4.10
CA LEU A 114 9.96 7.66 3.60
C LEU A 114 8.80 6.89 2.95
N ARG A 115 7.65 6.82 3.63
CA ARG A 115 6.46 6.12 3.12
C ARG A 115 5.93 6.77 1.84
N GLN A 116 5.93 8.09 1.75
CA GLN A 116 5.60 8.83 0.53
C GLN A 116 6.48 8.39 -0.64
N ARG A 117 7.81 8.36 -0.45
CA ARG A 117 8.75 7.89 -1.48
C ARG A 117 8.50 6.44 -1.88
N MET A 118 8.20 5.56 -0.92
CA MET A 118 7.85 4.17 -1.21
C MET A 118 6.56 4.06 -2.02
N ILE A 119 5.53 4.84 -1.71
CA ILE A 119 4.26 4.84 -2.45
C ILE A 119 4.50 5.31 -3.89
N GLY A 120 5.26 6.40 -4.06
CA GLY A 120 5.65 6.92 -5.38
C GLY A 120 6.42 5.89 -6.22
N ALA A 121 7.42 5.24 -5.62
CA ALA A 121 8.20 4.20 -6.28
C ALA A 121 7.34 2.99 -6.67
N LYS A 122 6.41 2.58 -5.81
CA LYS A 122 5.46 1.49 -6.08
C LYS A 122 4.49 1.85 -7.19
N LEU A 123 4.02 3.09 -7.25
CA LEU A 123 3.16 3.57 -8.32
C LEU A 123 3.91 3.55 -9.67
N LYS A 124 5.14 4.09 -9.68
CA LYS A 124 6.01 4.07 -10.86
C LYS A 124 6.29 2.65 -11.35
N LEU A 125 6.57 1.73 -10.43
CA LEU A 125 6.80 0.32 -10.75
C LEU A 125 5.55 -0.32 -11.37
N ALA A 126 4.38 -0.16 -10.74
CA ALA A 126 3.13 -0.70 -11.24
C ALA A 126 2.78 -0.17 -12.63
N ARG A 127 2.96 1.14 -12.87
CA ARG A 127 2.77 1.75 -14.19
C ARG A 127 3.71 1.14 -15.24
N LYS A 128 5.01 1.04 -14.92
CA LYS A 128 6.01 0.48 -15.85
C LYS A 128 5.78 -0.99 -16.17
N LEU A 129 5.30 -1.79 -15.23
CA LEU A 129 4.97 -3.21 -15.48
C LEU A 129 3.79 -3.40 -16.44
N LEU A 130 3.01 -2.35 -16.67
CA LEU A 130 1.92 -2.32 -17.65
C LEU A 130 2.32 -1.63 -18.96
N ASP A 131 3.60 -1.26 -19.12
CA ASP A 131 4.11 -0.43 -20.23
C ASP A 131 3.27 0.83 -20.47
N LEU A 132 2.72 1.41 -19.39
CA LEU A 132 1.84 2.56 -19.47
C LEU A 132 2.65 3.87 -19.45
N GLU A 133 2.45 4.71 -20.46
CA GLU A 133 3.06 6.03 -20.51
C GLU A 133 2.44 6.98 -19.46
N ILE A 134 3.23 7.93 -18.96
CA ILE A 134 2.75 8.88 -17.93
C ILE A 134 1.58 9.71 -18.48
N ALA A 135 1.62 10.08 -19.77
CA ALA A 135 0.54 10.82 -20.43
C ALA A 135 -0.79 10.05 -20.46
N ASP A 136 -0.74 8.72 -20.56
CA ASP A 136 -1.94 7.89 -20.57
C ASP A 136 -2.49 7.66 -19.16
N LEU A 137 -1.60 7.56 -18.16
CA LEU A 137 -2.00 7.58 -16.76
C LEU A 137 -2.64 8.92 -16.36
N ALA A 138 -2.07 10.04 -16.81
CA ALA A 138 -2.61 11.38 -16.60
C ALA A 138 -4.03 11.51 -17.16
N ARG A 139 -4.22 11.07 -18.41
CA ARG A 139 -5.52 11.11 -19.10
C ARG A 139 -6.58 10.25 -18.42
N SER A 140 -6.23 9.02 -18.03
CA SER A 140 -7.17 8.10 -17.39
C SER A 140 -7.52 8.52 -15.96
N SER A 141 -6.59 9.13 -15.23
CA SER A 141 -6.80 9.58 -13.85
C SER A 141 -7.34 11.01 -13.70
N GLY A 142 -7.34 11.79 -14.78
CA GLY A 142 -7.73 13.20 -14.76
C GLY A 142 -6.76 14.08 -13.99
N LEU A 143 -5.46 13.74 -14.02
CA LEU A 143 -4.39 14.45 -13.33
C LEU A 143 -3.38 15.01 -14.32
N ASN A 144 -2.62 16.02 -13.89
CA ASN A 144 -1.54 16.58 -14.70
C ASN A 144 -0.31 15.63 -14.70
N VAL A 145 0.37 15.53 -15.85
CA VAL A 145 1.62 14.76 -16.03
C VAL A 145 2.68 15.15 -15.00
N ASP A 146 2.95 16.45 -14.84
CA ASP A 146 3.94 16.98 -13.90
C ASP A 146 3.60 16.58 -12.46
N LEU A 147 2.31 16.53 -12.13
CA LEU A 147 1.85 16.13 -10.81
C LEU A 147 2.10 14.65 -10.55
N ILE A 148 1.85 13.80 -11.55
CA ILE A 148 2.14 12.36 -11.47
C ILE A 148 3.64 12.10 -11.34
N GLU A 149 4.48 12.84 -12.08
CA GLU A 149 5.94 12.72 -11.95
C GLU A 149 6.43 13.06 -10.54
N ARG A 150 5.86 14.11 -9.93
CA ARG A 150 6.13 14.50 -8.55
C ARG A 150 5.62 13.48 -7.53
N TYR A 151 4.53 12.78 -7.83
CA TYR A 151 4.06 11.64 -7.04
C TYR A 151 5.00 10.44 -7.16
N GLU A 152 5.40 10.07 -8.37
CA GLU A 152 6.28 8.92 -8.63
C GLU A 152 7.70 9.09 -8.08
N SER A 153 8.21 10.32 -8.05
CA SER A 153 9.48 10.67 -7.41
C SER A 153 9.37 10.76 -5.89
N GLY A 154 8.14 10.86 -5.36
CA GLY A 154 7.90 11.09 -3.95
C GLY A 154 8.30 12.50 -3.49
N GLU A 155 8.35 13.48 -4.39
CA GLU A 155 8.51 14.90 -4.04
C GLU A 155 7.29 15.45 -3.31
N VAL A 156 6.10 15.01 -3.72
CA VAL A 156 4.82 15.40 -3.09
C VAL A 156 4.07 14.17 -2.61
N ALA A 157 3.42 14.29 -1.45
CA ALA A 157 2.55 13.25 -0.93
C ALA A 157 1.38 13.01 -1.89
N VAL A 158 1.07 11.75 -2.17
CA VAL A 158 -0.10 11.39 -2.98
C VAL A 158 -1.34 11.45 -2.08
N PRO A 159 -2.27 12.40 -2.31
CA PRO A 159 -3.49 12.46 -1.52
C PRO A 159 -4.36 11.23 -1.78
N MET A 160 -5.08 10.75 -0.77
CA MET A 160 -5.82 9.48 -0.85
C MET A 160 -6.81 9.41 -2.02
N ASN A 161 -7.53 10.52 -2.31
CA ASN A 161 -8.45 10.58 -3.44
C ASN A 161 -7.75 10.36 -4.79
N HIS A 162 -6.54 10.91 -4.97
CA HIS A 162 -5.74 10.68 -6.17
C HIS A 162 -5.16 9.26 -6.18
N LEU A 163 -4.67 8.77 -5.04
CA LEU A 163 -4.11 7.42 -4.93
C LEU A 163 -5.15 6.35 -5.28
N CYS A 164 -6.42 6.53 -4.90
CA CYS A 164 -7.50 5.62 -5.28
C CYS A 164 -7.65 5.48 -6.80
N VAL A 165 -7.69 6.61 -7.50
CA VAL A 165 -7.86 6.63 -8.97
C VAL A 165 -6.61 6.12 -9.67
N LEU A 166 -5.42 6.52 -9.19
CA LEU A 166 -4.15 6.05 -9.73
C LEU A 166 -3.97 4.54 -9.54
N ALA A 167 -4.31 4.00 -8.37
CA ALA A 167 -4.26 2.57 -8.08
C ALA A 167 -5.14 1.76 -9.05
N GLN A 168 -6.39 2.21 -9.26
CA GLN A 168 -7.29 1.61 -10.24
C GLN A 168 -6.73 1.67 -11.66
N ALA A 169 -6.16 2.82 -12.06
CA ALA A 169 -5.58 2.99 -13.40
C ALA A 169 -4.35 2.12 -13.65
N VAL A 170 -3.56 1.80 -12.61
CA VAL A 170 -2.43 0.86 -12.70
C VAL A 170 -2.80 -0.58 -12.34
N GLY A 171 -4.11 -0.91 -12.25
CA GLY A 171 -4.60 -2.25 -11.97
C GLY A 171 -4.20 -2.81 -10.59
N GLN A 172 -3.96 -1.93 -9.62
CA GLN A 172 -3.58 -2.31 -8.25
C GLN A 172 -4.71 -2.04 -7.26
N ASP A 173 -4.81 -2.90 -6.26
CA ASP A 173 -5.64 -2.68 -5.07
C ASP A 173 -4.92 -1.72 -4.10
N LEU A 174 -5.65 -0.95 -3.30
CA LEU A 174 -5.03 -0.03 -2.32
C LEU A 174 -4.17 -0.76 -1.28
N ARG A 175 -4.45 -2.04 -0.99
CA ARG A 175 -3.60 -2.93 -0.19
C ARG A 175 -2.20 -3.08 -0.75
N TYR A 176 -2.03 -2.95 -2.07
CA TYR A 176 -0.70 -2.91 -2.69
C TYR A 176 0.14 -1.79 -2.09
N PHE A 177 -0.42 -0.62 -1.77
CA PHE A 177 0.33 0.54 -1.28
C PHE A 177 0.45 0.60 0.25
N MET A 178 -0.36 -0.17 0.97
CA MET A 178 -0.34 -0.22 2.43
C MET A 178 1.00 -0.73 2.95
N HIS A 179 1.41 -0.18 4.08
CA HIS A 179 2.50 -0.78 4.84
C HIS A 179 1.96 -2.10 5.42
N ALA A 180 2.70 -3.19 5.27
CA ALA A 180 2.49 -4.37 6.11
C ALA A 180 2.91 -3.98 7.53
N ALA A 181 2.07 -3.22 8.23
CA ALA A 181 2.19 -3.07 9.65
C ALA A 181 2.17 -4.48 10.21
N ARG A 182 3.26 -4.90 10.86
CA ARG A 182 3.27 -6.09 11.71
C ARG A 182 2.03 -5.99 12.60
N ILE A 183 0.98 -6.73 12.27
CA ILE A 183 -0.11 -6.98 13.20
C ILE A 183 0.59 -7.59 14.41
N ARG A 184 0.61 -6.86 15.53
CA ARG A 184 1.16 -7.38 16.78
C ARG A 184 0.54 -8.76 16.99
N ARG A 185 1.39 -9.77 17.21
CA ARG A 185 1.00 -11.14 17.57
C ARG A 185 -0.20 -11.09 18.53
N GLY A 186 -1.38 -11.50 18.09
CA GLY A 186 -2.55 -11.56 18.98
C GLY A 186 -3.92 -11.59 18.31
N GLN A 187 -4.13 -10.95 17.17
CA GLN A 187 -5.45 -10.92 16.52
C GLN A 187 -5.32 -11.30 15.04
N GLN A 188 -5.66 -12.54 14.74
CA GLN A 188 -6.02 -12.96 13.40
C GLN A 188 -7.23 -12.12 12.97
N PRO A 189 -7.16 -11.35 11.86
CA PRO A 189 -8.38 -10.86 11.25
C PRO A 189 -9.12 -12.06 10.67
N SER A 190 -10.26 -12.40 11.28
CA SER A 190 -11.25 -13.28 10.69
C SER A 190 -11.80 -12.62 9.42
N HIS A 191 -11.12 -12.81 8.30
CA HIS A 191 -11.68 -12.50 6.99
C HIS A 191 -12.55 -13.67 6.56
N SER A 192 -13.87 -13.49 6.70
CA SER A 192 -14.85 -14.24 5.95
C SER A 192 -15.16 -13.47 4.67
N ALA A 193 -14.80 -14.06 3.52
CA ALA A 193 -15.56 -14.10 2.26
C ALA A 193 -14.60 -14.35 1.09
N GLY A 194 -14.61 -15.59 0.60
CA GLY A 194 -13.82 -16.04 -0.54
C GLY A 194 -13.16 -17.38 -0.22
N ALA A 195 -13.89 -18.47 -0.42
CA ALA A 195 -13.36 -19.82 -0.36
C ALA A 195 -12.29 -20.00 -1.46
N ALA A 196 -11.05 -19.65 -1.15
CA ALA A 196 -9.87 -20.31 -1.68
C ALA A 196 -9.22 -20.98 -0.47
N GLU A 197 -9.04 -22.30 -0.55
CA GLU A 197 -8.46 -23.12 0.52
C GLU A 197 -7.33 -22.38 1.20
N ALA A 198 -7.45 -22.20 2.52
CA ALA A 198 -6.34 -21.74 3.33
C ALA A 198 -5.12 -22.63 3.01
N PRO A 199 -3.92 -22.08 2.81
CA PRO A 199 -2.75 -22.92 2.61
C PRO A 199 -2.62 -23.82 3.84
N ALA A 200 -2.84 -25.12 3.65
CA ALA A 200 -2.85 -26.12 4.71
C ALA A 200 -1.48 -26.22 5.41
N ASP A 201 -0.43 -25.71 4.75
CA ASP A 201 0.94 -25.80 5.19
C ASP A 201 1.37 -24.56 5.99
N LYS A 202 1.45 -24.73 7.31
CA LYS A 202 1.90 -23.71 8.25
C LYS A 202 3.34 -23.28 7.99
N ASP A 203 4.15 -24.13 7.35
CA ASP A 203 5.55 -23.83 7.07
C ASP A 203 5.68 -22.86 5.89
N LEU A 204 4.82 -22.97 4.87
CA LEU A 204 4.75 -21.99 3.78
C LEU A 204 4.30 -20.61 4.29
N VAL A 205 3.34 -20.57 5.22
CA VAL A 205 2.89 -19.31 5.84
C VAL A 205 4.02 -18.67 6.65
N ARG A 206 4.79 -19.46 7.40
CA ARG A 206 5.96 -18.97 8.15
C ARG A 206 7.08 -18.53 7.22
N PHE A 207 7.33 -19.26 6.14
CA PHE A 207 8.32 -18.91 5.13
C PHE A 207 7.99 -17.57 4.46
N ALA A 208 6.74 -17.37 4.05
CA ALA A 208 6.28 -16.14 3.41
C ALA A 208 6.31 -14.91 4.34
N ALA A 209 6.18 -15.14 5.65
CA ALA A 209 6.18 -14.10 6.67
C ALA A 209 7.60 -13.64 7.11
N ASP A 210 8.66 -14.35 6.71
CA ASP A 210 10.04 -13.96 7.01
C ASP A 210 10.55 -12.92 5.99
N ASP A 211 11.15 -11.85 6.50
CA ASP A 211 11.68 -10.75 5.69
C ASP A 211 12.90 -11.18 4.87
N LYS A 212 13.66 -12.16 5.36
CA LYS A 212 14.78 -12.75 4.62
C LYS A 212 14.33 -13.53 3.38
N ASN A 213 13.04 -13.87 3.30
CA ASN A 213 12.49 -14.68 2.23
C ASN A 213 11.79 -13.86 1.14
N GLN A 214 11.74 -12.53 1.26
CA GLN A 214 11.00 -11.67 0.34
C GLN A 214 11.49 -11.77 -1.11
N ASP A 215 12.80 -11.94 -1.31
CA ASP A 215 13.36 -12.07 -2.66
C ASP A 215 12.97 -13.40 -3.33
N TYR A 216 12.84 -14.48 -2.56
CA TYR A 216 12.33 -15.76 -3.07
C TYR A 216 10.84 -15.66 -3.45
N ILE A 217 10.04 -14.93 -2.66
CA ILE A 217 8.62 -14.70 -2.97
C ILE A 217 8.46 -13.84 -4.22
N ARG A 218 9.24 -12.75 -4.34
CA ARG A 218 9.25 -11.91 -5.54
C ARG A 218 9.64 -12.70 -6.78
N LEU A 219 10.64 -13.56 -6.67
CA LEU A 219 11.07 -14.45 -7.74
C LEU A 219 9.95 -15.45 -8.11
N ALA A 220 9.29 -16.06 -7.13
CA ALA A 220 8.16 -16.97 -7.36
C ALA A 220 6.97 -16.26 -8.03
N MET A 221 6.70 -15.01 -7.66
CA MET A 221 5.66 -14.19 -8.30
C MET A 221 6.04 -13.81 -9.73
N ALA A 222 7.31 -13.48 -9.99
CA ALA A 222 7.81 -13.22 -11.34
C ALA A 222 7.65 -14.45 -12.24
N PHE A 223 7.95 -15.65 -11.73
CA PHE A 223 7.78 -16.91 -12.47
C PHE A 223 6.33 -17.21 -12.86
N ARG A 224 5.33 -16.73 -12.09
CA ARG A 224 3.91 -16.91 -12.43
C ARG A 224 3.50 -16.17 -13.71
N GLN A 225 4.24 -15.13 -14.10
CA GLN A 225 3.95 -14.29 -15.26
C GLN A 225 4.69 -14.77 -16.52
N ILE A 226 5.61 -15.73 -16.38
CA ILE A 226 6.34 -16.33 -17.50
C ILE A 226 5.53 -17.49 -18.07
N ASP A 227 5.45 -17.59 -19.40
CA ASP A 227 4.81 -18.73 -20.03
C ASP A 227 5.59 -20.03 -19.80
N ARG A 228 4.93 -21.16 -20.06
CA ARG A 228 5.49 -22.49 -19.78
C ARG A 228 6.75 -22.79 -20.60
N GLN A 229 6.87 -22.25 -21.82
CA GLN A 229 7.99 -22.52 -22.71
C GLN A 229 9.25 -21.78 -22.23
N ASP A 230 9.09 -20.53 -21.81
CA ASP A 230 10.20 -19.73 -21.29
C ASP A 230 10.67 -20.19 -19.91
N LEU A 231 9.76 -20.67 -19.04
CA LEU A 231 10.14 -21.35 -17.80
C LEU A 231 10.97 -22.63 -18.05
N GLN A 232 10.63 -23.40 -19.08
CA GLN A 232 11.41 -24.59 -19.46
C GLN A 232 12.81 -24.22 -19.97
N ARG A 233 12.93 -23.17 -20.78
CA ARG A 233 14.24 -22.67 -21.24
C ARG A 233 15.11 -22.17 -20.10
N ILE A 234 14.52 -21.46 -19.13
CA ILE A 234 15.25 -21.00 -17.93
C ILE A 234 15.71 -22.20 -17.10
N ALA A 235 14.85 -23.20 -16.92
CA ALA A 235 15.21 -24.43 -16.20
C ALA A 235 16.34 -25.21 -16.89
N GLU A 236 16.30 -25.34 -18.22
CA GLU A 236 17.37 -25.96 -19.02
C GLU A 236 18.68 -25.16 -18.93
N ALA A 237 18.63 -23.84 -19.01
CA ALA A 237 19.80 -22.98 -18.87
C ALA A 237 20.44 -23.11 -17.48
N LEU A 238 19.63 -23.11 -16.41
CA LEU A 238 20.12 -23.32 -15.04
C LEU A 238 20.69 -24.74 -14.85
N TYR A 239 20.04 -25.76 -15.42
CA TYR A 239 20.52 -27.14 -15.39
C TYR A 239 21.88 -27.27 -16.09
N ASN A 240 22.07 -26.60 -17.23
CA ASN A 240 23.34 -26.59 -17.96
C ASN A 240 24.46 -25.87 -17.20
N ILE A 241 24.16 -24.77 -16.51
CA ILE A 241 25.14 -24.06 -15.67
C ILE A 241 25.59 -24.93 -14.48
N ILE A 242 24.64 -25.57 -13.81
CA ILE A 242 24.91 -26.44 -12.66
C ILE A 242 25.58 -27.75 -13.10
N GLY A 243 25.20 -28.29 -14.26
CA GLY A 243 25.77 -29.49 -14.87
C GLY A 243 27.21 -29.28 -15.36
N ALA A 244 27.48 -28.19 -16.09
CA ALA A 244 28.82 -27.85 -16.57
C ALA A 244 29.82 -27.59 -15.43
N SER A 245 29.34 -27.10 -14.28
CA SER A 245 30.16 -26.95 -13.07
C SER A 245 30.57 -28.28 -12.44
N ARG A 246 29.87 -29.38 -12.73
CA ARG A 246 30.20 -30.73 -12.24
C ARG A 246 31.28 -31.40 -13.10
N ASP A 247 31.24 -31.17 -14.41
CA ASP A 247 32.19 -31.78 -15.36
C ASP A 247 33.57 -31.09 -15.33
N ALA A 248 33.63 -29.81 -14.93
CA ALA A 248 34.89 -29.08 -14.78
C ALA A 248 35.73 -29.51 -13.55
N ASN A 249 35.11 -30.18 -12.57
CA ASN A 249 35.77 -30.53 -11.30
C ASN A 249 36.04 -32.03 -11.13
N GLY A 250 35.89 -32.82 -12.21
CA GLY A 250 35.87 -34.28 -12.14
C GLY A 250 36.51 -34.99 -13.33
N ARG A 251 37.79 -34.72 -13.62
CA ARG A 251 38.71 -35.71 -14.22
C ARG A 251 40.15 -35.22 -14.25
N SER A 252 40.96 -35.73 -13.32
CA SER A 252 42.36 -36.03 -13.62
C SER A 252 42.39 -37.50 -14.02
N PRO A 253 42.74 -37.86 -15.27
CA PRO A 253 42.94 -39.26 -15.62
C PRO A 253 44.24 -39.73 -14.98
N ALA A 254 44.13 -40.62 -14.00
CA ALA A 254 45.24 -41.50 -13.65
C ALA A 254 45.49 -42.40 -14.88
N THR A 255 46.55 -42.09 -15.60
CA THR A 255 47.17 -42.96 -16.63
C THR A 255 48.19 -43.89 -15.95
N PRO A 256 48.55 -44.99 -16.63
CA PRO A 256 48.21 -46.38 -16.30
C PRO A 256 48.99 -47.00 -15.14
#